data_AF-A0A7S1RVZ4-F1
#
_entry.id   AF-A0A7S1RVZ4-F1
#
_cell.length_a   1.000
_cell.length_b   1.000
_cell.length_c   1.000
_cell.angle_alpha   90.00
_cell.angle_beta   90.00
_cell.angle_gamma   90.00
#
_symmetry.space_group_name_H-M   'P 1'
#
loop_
_entity.id
_entity.type
_entity.pdbx_description
1 polymer ?
#
loop_
_entity_poly.entity_id
_entity_poly.type
_entity_poly.pdbx_seq_one_letter_code
_entity_poly.pdbx_strand_id
1 'polypeptide(L)'
;SSPGTPPPEQRAPPSVPMSAARDLLVHCLLLATAAGFVCPEPGAWGQKPRTNLPAGSACGGACGFHGSCAAGLVCAEQPVNSWQIGFGGVKPPGACVGKAGPGLHPMLGPALELVNERLNGLYMLVPVHLHSLARLEVAEGVAYDMRVEVKPSTCWNDGRHRPGDASCRPLDRGEPQLLRLRVLDGMVGSSGSELLERMARRPRYRLVELSAEPRAEAASAATVMV
;
A
#
# COMPACT_ATOMS: atom_id res chain seq x y z
N SER A 1 -2.04 -95.80 34.09
CA SER A 1 -2.80 -95.08 33.06
C SER A 1 -3.27 -93.76 33.64
N SER A 2 -2.56 -92.67 33.34
CA SER A 2 -2.92 -91.33 33.81
C SER A 2 -3.73 -90.63 32.73
N PRO A 3 -4.82 -89.90 33.06
CA PRO A 3 -5.60 -89.16 32.09
C PRO A 3 -4.82 -87.94 31.60
N GLY A 4 -4.71 -87.82 30.27
CA GLY A 4 -4.03 -86.71 29.61
C GLY A 4 -4.81 -85.40 29.73
N THR A 5 -4.11 -84.34 30.11
CA THR A 5 -4.59 -82.97 30.23
C THR A 5 -5.06 -82.44 28.87
N PRO A 6 -6.25 -81.82 28.76
CA PRO A 6 -6.70 -81.21 27.51
C PRO A 6 -5.86 -79.97 27.16
N PRO A 7 -5.62 -79.70 25.86
CA PRO A 7 -4.82 -78.56 25.42
C PRO A 7 -5.55 -77.22 25.65
N PRO A 8 -4.81 -76.12 25.87
CA PRO A 8 -5.37 -74.82 26.18
C PRO A 8 -6.14 -74.23 25.00
N GLU A 9 -7.34 -73.76 25.29
CA GLU A 9 -8.27 -73.10 24.38
C GLU A 9 -7.68 -71.77 23.87
N GLN A 10 -7.28 -71.73 22.59
CA GLN A 10 -6.79 -70.53 21.93
C GLN A 10 -7.94 -69.56 21.70
N ARG A 11 -8.08 -68.56 22.58
CA ARG A 11 -8.97 -67.41 22.33
C ARG A 11 -8.37 -66.55 21.23
N ALA A 12 -9.10 -66.46 20.11
CA ALA A 12 -8.78 -65.56 19.03
C ALA A 12 -8.73 -64.10 19.52
N PRO A 13 -7.74 -63.29 19.10
CA PRO A 13 -7.64 -61.90 19.49
C PRO A 13 -8.85 -61.10 18.97
N PRO A 14 -9.35 -60.12 19.74
CA PRO A 14 -10.48 -59.30 19.32
C PRO A 14 -10.13 -58.55 18.03
N SER A 15 -10.93 -58.78 16.98
CA SER A 15 -10.85 -58.07 15.71
C SER A 15 -11.20 -56.60 15.94
N VAL A 16 -10.19 -55.73 16.02
CA VAL A 16 -10.41 -54.28 16.10
C VAL A 16 -11.03 -53.83 14.77
N PRO A 17 -12.22 -53.21 14.78
CA PRO A 17 -12.87 -52.78 13.55
C PRO A 17 -11.98 -51.75 12.84
N MET A 18 -11.57 -52.05 11.61
CA MET A 18 -10.69 -51.20 10.78
C MET A 18 -11.20 -49.76 10.61
N SER A 19 -12.48 -49.48 10.90
CA SER A 19 -13.07 -48.14 10.88
C SER A 19 -12.46 -47.21 11.92
N ALA A 20 -12.25 -47.67 13.16
CA ALA A 20 -11.82 -46.80 14.26
C ALA A 20 -10.37 -46.29 14.09
N ALA A 21 -9.50 -47.11 13.49
CA ALA A 21 -8.12 -46.72 13.21
C ALA A 21 -8.03 -45.65 12.10
N ARG A 22 -8.94 -45.70 11.14
CA ARG A 22 -9.00 -44.75 10.02
C ARG A 22 -9.50 -43.39 10.46
N ASP A 23 -10.52 -43.35 11.33
CA ASP A 23 -11.07 -42.11 11.86
C ASP A 23 -10.07 -41.38 12.79
N LEU A 24 -9.28 -42.13 13.56
CA LEU A 24 -8.21 -41.57 14.40
C LEU A 24 -7.06 -40.99 13.56
N LEU A 25 -6.66 -41.67 12.48
CA LEU A 25 -5.61 -41.17 11.58
C LEU A 25 -6.03 -39.86 10.88
N VAL A 26 -7.30 -39.78 10.44
CA VAL A 26 -7.86 -38.58 9.82
C VAL A 26 -7.94 -37.42 10.83
N HIS A 27 -8.35 -37.68 12.07
CA HIS A 27 -8.35 -36.65 13.13
C HIS A 27 -6.94 -36.17 13.48
N CYS A 28 -5.95 -37.06 13.56
CA CYS A 28 -4.56 -36.67 13.80
C CYS A 28 -3.97 -35.85 12.63
N LEU A 29 -4.30 -36.19 11.38
CA LEU A 29 -3.88 -35.42 10.20
C LEU A 29 -4.55 -34.03 10.13
N LEU A 30 -5.81 -33.90 10.56
CA LEU A 30 -6.52 -32.62 10.60
C LEU A 30 -6.05 -31.71 11.75
N LEU A 31 -5.60 -32.26 12.87
CA LEU A 31 -5.03 -31.49 13.98
C LEU A 31 -3.63 -30.93 13.67
N ALA A 32 -2.87 -31.57 12.78
CA ALA A 32 -1.53 -31.13 12.40
C ALA A 32 -1.52 -29.86 11.52
N THR A 33 -2.62 -29.54 10.83
CA THR A 33 -2.68 -28.40 9.90
C THR A 33 -2.99 -27.05 10.56
N ALA A 34 -3.23 -27.01 11.88
CA ALA A 34 -3.62 -25.79 12.59
C ALA A 34 -2.52 -25.23 13.52
N ALA A 35 -1.27 -25.66 13.36
CA ALA A 35 -0.15 -25.03 14.05
C ALA A 35 0.15 -23.67 13.41
N GLY A 36 -0.56 -22.63 13.83
CA GLY A 36 -0.23 -21.25 13.50
C GLY A 36 1.19 -20.94 13.97
N PHE A 37 2.06 -20.49 13.06
CA PHE A 37 3.41 -20.09 13.41
C PHE A 37 3.34 -18.80 14.23
N VAL A 38 3.49 -18.90 15.55
CA VAL A 38 3.58 -17.72 16.41
C VAL A 38 4.95 -17.08 16.20
N CYS A 39 4.96 -15.83 15.78
CA CYS A 39 6.20 -15.08 15.66
C CYS A 39 6.86 -14.97 17.05
N PRO A 40 8.11 -15.42 17.20
CA PRO A 40 8.82 -15.33 18.46
C PRO A 40 9.06 -13.87 18.82
N GLU A 41 9.18 -13.58 20.13
CA GLU A 41 9.36 -12.20 20.59
C GLU A 41 10.58 -11.54 19.90
N PRO A 42 10.50 -10.23 19.57
CA PRO A 42 11.60 -9.52 18.92
C PRO A 42 12.89 -9.65 19.74
N GLY A 43 13.88 -10.37 19.19
CA GLY A 43 15.17 -10.60 19.85
C GLY A 43 15.43 -12.02 20.33
N ALA A 44 14.45 -12.93 20.30
CA ALA A 44 14.63 -14.34 20.68
C ALA A 44 15.72 -15.07 19.86
N TRP A 45 15.98 -14.62 18.63
CA TRP A 45 17.03 -15.16 17.74
C TRP A 45 18.31 -14.32 17.70
N GLY A 46 18.47 -13.38 18.64
CA GLY A 46 19.66 -12.52 18.72
C GLY A 46 19.83 -11.51 17.59
N GLN A 47 18.97 -11.53 16.56
CA GLN A 47 18.97 -10.56 15.48
C GLN A 47 17.73 -9.65 15.60
N LYS A 48 17.97 -8.41 16.03
CA LYS A 48 16.96 -7.36 15.93
C LYS A 48 16.77 -7.03 14.44
N PRO A 49 15.53 -7.01 13.92
CA PRO A 49 15.29 -6.65 12.53
C PRO A 49 15.95 -5.31 12.19
N ARG A 50 16.66 -5.25 11.06
CA ARG A 50 17.28 -4.02 10.59
C ARG A 50 16.19 -3.01 10.23
N THR A 51 16.39 -1.75 10.55
CA THR A 51 15.48 -0.66 10.16
C THR A 51 16.22 0.31 9.25
N ASN A 52 15.46 1.18 8.56
CA ASN A 52 16.01 2.19 7.65
C ASN A 52 16.80 1.63 6.46
N LEU A 53 16.32 0.55 5.86
CA LEU A 53 16.98 -0.06 4.71
C LEU A 53 16.85 0.82 3.44
N PRO A 54 17.93 0.99 2.65
CA PRO A 54 17.91 1.78 1.42
C PRO A 54 17.15 1.08 0.29
N ALA A 55 16.83 1.83 -0.78
CA ALA A 55 16.14 1.30 -1.95
C ALA A 55 16.89 0.10 -2.56
N GLY A 56 16.15 -0.91 -3.00
CA GLY A 56 16.65 -2.18 -3.51
C GLY A 56 16.96 -3.23 -2.44
N SER A 57 17.01 -2.87 -1.15
CA SER A 57 17.30 -3.83 -0.07
C SER A 57 16.12 -4.77 0.19
N ALA A 58 16.41 -6.02 0.57
CA ALA A 58 15.37 -6.97 1.00
C ALA A 58 14.68 -6.50 2.29
N CYS A 59 13.35 -6.62 2.37
CA CYS A 59 12.53 -6.17 3.50
C CYS A 59 11.38 -7.15 3.78
N GLY A 60 10.74 -7.04 4.95
CA GLY A 60 9.58 -7.86 5.30
C GLY A 60 9.92 -9.32 5.62
N GLY A 61 9.19 -10.25 5.00
CA GLY A 61 9.28 -11.69 5.27
C GLY A 61 8.54 -12.14 6.53
N ALA A 62 8.62 -13.43 6.85
CA ALA A 62 8.02 -13.99 8.06
C ALA A 62 8.55 -13.27 9.31
N CYS A 63 7.63 -12.77 10.14
CA CYS A 63 7.94 -12.02 11.36
C CYS A 63 8.85 -10.79 11.16
N GLY A 64 8.89 -10.23 9.95
CA GLY A 64 9.73 -9.06 9.65
C GLY A 64 11.23 -9.35 9.70
N PHE A 65 11.64 -10.60 9.47
CA PHE A 65 13.04 -11.04 9.54
C PHE A 65 14.00 -10.17 8.71
N HIS A 66 13.58 -9.70 7.54
CA HIS A 66 14.40 -8.85 6.68
C HIS A 66 14.37 -7.37 7.06
N GLY A 67 13.56 -6.97 8.03
CA GLY A 67 13.53 -5.61 8.54
C GLY A 67 12.59 -4.66 7.79
N SER A 68 12.77 -3.36 8.03
CA SER A 68 11.94 -2.28 7.49
C SER A 68 12.73 -1.25 6.68
N CYS A 69 12.08 -0.72 5.64
CA CYS A 69 12.67 0.27 4.74
C CYS A 69 12.86 1.63 5.40
N ALA A 70 13.75 2.44 4.83
CA ALA A 70 13.92 3.85 5.17
C ALA A 70 12.67 4.67 4.87
N ALA A 71 12.58 5.84 5.51
CA ALA A 71 11.50 6.79 5.28
C ALA A 71 11.37 7.13 3.77
N GLY A 72 10.15 7.13 3.26
CA GLY A 72 9.86 7.37 1.83
C GLY A 72 9.92 6.13 0.94
N LEU A 73 10.31 4.97 1.48
CA LEU A 73 10.33 3.69 0.78
C LEU A 73 9.24 2.76 1.33
N VAL A 74 8.75 1.84 0.50
CA VAL A 74 7.80 0.80 0.90
C VAL A 74 8.36 -0.56 0.51
N CYS A 75 8.06 -1.56 1.32
CA CYS A 75 8.40 -2.93 1.01
C CYS A 75 7.44 -3.49 -0.04
N ALA A 76 7.90 -3.63 -1.28
CA ALA A 76 7.15 -4.32 -2.33
C ALA A 76 7.37 -5.83 -2.18
N GLU A 77 6.41 -6.51 -1.52
CA GLU A 77 6.37 -7.97 -1.42
C GLU A 77 6.15 -8.57 -2.83
N GLN A 78 6.89 -9.62 -3.17
CA GLN A 78 6.64 -10.34 -4.42
C GLN A 78 5.30 -11.07 -4.37
N PRO A 79 4.55 -11.14 -5.49
CA PRO A 79 3.31 -11.90 -5.52
C PRO A 79 3.61 -13.37 -5.21
N VAL A 80 2.99 -13.89 -4.15
CA VAL A 80 3.06 -15.31 -3.83
C VAL A 80 2.31 -16.10 -4.88
N ASN A 81 2.96 -17.09 -5.48
CA ASN A 81 2.25 -18.07 -6.28
C ASN A 81 1.46 -19.00 -5.34
N SER A 82 0.33 -19.53 -5.81
CA SER A 82 -0.58 -20.35 -4.99
C SER A 82 0.08 -21.61 -4.41
N TRP A 83 1.15 -22.11 -5.03
CA TRP A 83 1.93 -23.23 -4.51
C TRP A 83 2.65 -22.85 -3.19
N GLN A 84 3.29 -21.68 -3.13
CA GLN A 84 4.06 -21.24 -1.94
C GLN A 84 3.19 -21.06 -0.69
N ILE A 85 1.89 -20.82 -0.85
CA ILE A 85 0.93 -20.68 0.26
C ILE A 85 0.80 -22.02 1.04
N GLY A 86 1.02 -23.16 0.38
CA GLY A 86 0.93 -24.49 0.99
C GLY A 86 2.03 -24.84 2.00
N PHE A 87 3.16 -24.12 2.00
CA PHE A 87 4.29 -24.35 2.92
C PHE A 87 4.22 -23.45 4.17
N GLY A 88 3.06 -23.42 4.82
CA GLY A 88 2.93 -22.82 6.15
C GLY A 88 2.99 -21.29 6.20
N GLY A 89 2.57 -20.60 5.14
CA GLY A 89 2.34 -19.15 5.19
C GLY A 89 3.59 -18.28 5.33
N VAL A 90 4.76 -18.79 4.94
CA VAL A 90 6.00 -18.00 4.93
C VAL A 90 5.89 -16.92 3.86
N LYS A 91 5.70 -15.67 4.29
CA LYS A 91 5.74 -14.52 3.39
C LYS A 91 7.14 -14.39 2.76
N PRO A 92 7.26 -14.30 1.43
CA PRO A 92 8.55 -14.07 0.78
C PRO A 92 9.08 -12.67 1.12
N PRO A 93 10.41 -12.47 1.12
CA PRO A 93 10.99 -11.15 1.24
C PRO A 93 10.55 -10.25 0.09
N GLY A 94 10.21 -9.00 0.40
CA GLY A 94 10.04 -7.94 -0.58
C GLY A 94 11.34 -7.16 -0.81
N ALA A 95 11.27 -6.14 -1.66
CA ALA A 95 12.34 -5.17 -1.83
C ALA A 95 11.85 -3.75 -1.48
N CYS A 96 12.73 -2.96 -0.86
CA CYS A 96 12.45 -1.56 -0.60
C CYS A 96 12.42 -0.80 -1.92
N VAL A 97 11.23 -0.43 -2.37
CA VAL A 97 11.07 0.38 -3.57
C VAL A 97 10.68 1.80 -3.17
N GLY A 98 11.04 2.76 -4.00
CA GLY A 98 10.44 4.09 -3.93
C GLY A 98 8.93 3.91 -3.95
N LYS A 99 8.22 4.58 -3.03
CA LYS A 99 6.78 4.44 -2.85
C LYS A 99 6.03 4.87 -4.12
N ALA A 100 5.88 3.97 -5.09
CA ALA A 100 5.06 4.13 -6.28
C ALA A 100 3.59 3.93 -5.88
N GLY A 101 3.06 4.90 -5.11
CA GLY A 101 1.68 5.01 -4.60
C GLY A 101 1.41 4.36 -3.22
N PRO A 102 0.45 4.84 -2.39
CA PRO A 102 0.10 6.21 -2.05
C PRO A 102 0.92 6.67 -0.83
N GLY A 103 1.95 7.46 -1.09
CA GLY A 103 2.50 8.45 -0.17
C GLY A 103 2.63 9.75 -0.94
N LEU A 104 1.52 10.15 -1.55
CA LEU A 104 1.41 11.45 -2.21
C LEU A 104 1.83 12.49 -1.17
N HIS A 105 2.72 13.40 -1.58
CA HIS A 105 3.18 14.47 -0.72
C HIS A 105 1.96 15.13 -0.04
N PRO A 106 2.02 15.47 1.26
CA PRO A 106 0.85 15.96 2.00
C PRO A 106 0.19 17.19 1.37
N MET A 107 0.92 17.95 0.56
CA MET A 107 0.40 19.10 -0.20
C MET A 107 -0.41 18.73 -1.44
N LEU A 108 -0.24 17.53 -2.00
CA LEU A 108 -0.85 17.18 -3.28
C LEU A 108 -2.37 17.01 -3.18
N GLY A 109 -2.86 16.39 -2.11
CA GLY A 109 -4.29 16.25 -1.85
C GLY A 109 -4.99 17.61 -1.78
N PRO A 110 -4.58 18.52 -0.87
CA PRO A 110 -5.13 19.87 -0.80
C PRO A 110 -4.95 20.69 -2.08
N ALA A 111 -3.82 20.54 -2.79
CA ALA A 111 -3.60 21.21 -4.06
C ALA A 111 -4.63 20.80 -5.12
N LEU A 112 -4.90 19.49 -5.24
CA LEU A 112 -5.89 18.97 -6.17
C LEU A 112 -7.32 19.26 -5.75
N GLU A 113 -7.59 19.38 -4.45
CA GLU A 113 -8.89 19.85 -3.95
C GLU A 113 -9.17 21.26 -4.47
N LEU A 114 -8.22 22.19 -4.33
CA LEU A 114 -8.32 23.56 -4.89
C LEU A 114 -8.50 23.59 -6.41
N VAL A 115 -7.87 22.65 -7.13
CA VAL A 115 -8.04 22.52 -8.59
C VAL A 115 -9.46 22.07 -8.91
N ASN A 116 -9.98 21.06 -8.21
CA ASN A 116 -11.32 20.53 -8.42
C ASN A 116 -12.42 21.53 -8.02
N GLU A 117 -12.19 22.36 -7.00
CA GLU A 117 -13.10 23.46 -6.67
C GLU A 117 -13.16 24.54 -7.77
N ARG A 118 -12.04 24.73 -8.49
CA ARG A 118 -11.93 25.77 -9.54
C ARG A 118 -12.37 25.28 -10.91
N LEU A 119 -12.24 23.98 -11.18
CA LEU A 119 -12.66 23.36 -12.42
C LEU A 119 -14.09 22.84 -12.28
N ASN A 120 -15.04 23.42 -13.02
CA ASN A 120 -16.42 22.94 -13.09
C ASN A 120 -16.53 21.65 -13.95
N GLY A 121 -15.83 20.59 -13.57
CA GLY A 121 -15.90 19.27 -14.20
C GLY A 121 -16.96 18.38 -13.54
N LEU A 122 -17.55 17.45 -14.31
CA LEU A 122 -18.50 16.45 -13.79
C LEU A 122 -17.81 15.46 -12.85
N TYR A 123 -16.58 15.06 -13.20
CA TYR A 123 -15.76 14.12 -12.44
C TYR A 123 -14.61 14.84 -11.77
N MET A 124 -14.28 14.41 -10.56
CA MET A 124 -13.13 14.90 -9.82
C MET A 124 -11.84 14.39 -10.47
N LEU A 125 -10.83 15.25 -10.59
CA LEU A 125 -9.47 14.89 -10.98
C LEU A 125 -8.73 14.28 -9.80
N VAL A 126 -8.16 13.10 -10.01
CA VAL A 126 -7.33 12.36 -9.04
C VAL A 126 -5.90 12.24 -9.56
N PRO A 127 -4.89 12.24 -8.66
CA PRO A 127 -3.51 12.09 -9.06
C PRO A 127 -3.24 10.67 -9.56
N VAL A 128 -2.50 10.57 -10.66
CA VAL A 128 -1.91 9.31 -11.15
C VAL A 128 -0.42 9.27 -10.85
N HIS A 129 0.29 10.36 -11.12
CA HIS A 129 1.73 10.43 -10.93
C HIS A 129 2.17 11.84 -10.52
N LEU A 130 3.13 11.95 -9.58
CA LEU A 130 3.75 13.22 -9.22
C LEU A 130 5.14 13.27 -9.86
N HIS A 131 5.28 14.04 -10.95
CA HIS A 131 6.52 14.16 -11.72
C HIS A 131 7.58 14.99 -11.01
N SER A 132 7.20 16.13 -10.42
CA SER A 132 8.12 16.98 -9.67
C SER A 132 7.42 17.71 -8.54
N LEU A 133 8.19 18.02 -7.50
CA LEU A 133 7.79 18.85 -6.38
C LEU A 133 9.00 19.69 -5.94
N ALA A 134 8.86 21.00 -5.98
CA ALA A 134 9.83 21.94 -5.46
C ALA A 134 9.20 22.80 -4.37
N ARG A 135 9.86 22.89 -3.23
CA ARG A 135 9.53 23.84 -2.16
C ARG A 135 10.32 25.13 -2.39
N LEU A 136 9.62 26.25 -2.40
CA LEU A 136 10.17 27.58 -2.64
C LEU A 136 9.82 28.48 -1.45
N GLU A 137 10.81 29.15 -0.88
CA GLU A 137 10.57 30.21 0.10
C GLU A 137 10.24 31.50 -0.67
N VAL A 138 9.10 32.10 -0.39
CA VAL A 138 8.62 33.35 -1.02
C VAL A 138 8.28 34.39 0.05
N ALA A 139 8.09 35.65 -0.33
CA ALA A 139 7.82 36.72 0.63
C ALA A 139 6.56 36.46 1.48
N GLU A 140 5.57 35.78 0.91
CA GLU A 140 4.29 35.46 1.53
C GLU A 140 4.28 34.13 2.30
N GLY A 141 5.40 33.40 2.38
CA GLY A 141 5.51 32.11 3.07
C GLY A 141 6.17 31.02 2.22
N VAL A 142 5.64 29.80 2.29
CA VAL A 142 6.20 28.66 1.55
C VAL A 142 5.31 28.36 0.35
N ALA A 143 5.89 28.36 -0.86
CA ALA A 143 5.23 27.93 -2.08
C ALA A 143 5.70 26.52 -2.49
N TYR A 144 4.80 25.75 -3.09
CA TYR A 144 5.08 24.43 -3.66
C TYR A 144 4.79 24.49 -5.16
N ASP A 145 5.80 24.24 -5.98
CA ASP A 145 5.69 24.11 -7.44
C ASP A 145 5.70 22.62 -7.79
N MET A 146 4.60 22.14 -8.37
CA MET A 146 4.33 20.72 -8.60
C MET A 146 4.02 20.47 -10.06
N ARG A 147 4.53 19.37 -10.61
CA ARG A 147 4.06 18.81 -11.88
C ARG A 147 3.41 17.47 -11.58
N VAL A 148 2.10 17.38 -11.80
CA VAL A 148 1.29 16.21 -11.47
C VAL A 148 0.50 15.78 -12.69
N GLU A 149 0.57 14.49 -12.96
CA GLU A 149 -0.31 13.83 -13.91
C GLU A 149 -1.59 13.41 -13.20
N VAL A 150 -2.72 13.86 -13.73
CA VAL A 150 -4.05 13.62 -13.18
C VAL A 150 -4.95 12.94 -14.21
N LYS A 151 -5.96 12.24 -13.72
CA LYS A 151 -7.03 11.69 -14.55
C LYS A 151 -8.39 12.00 -13.93
N PRO A 152 -9.45 12.11 -14.74
CA PRO A 152 -10.81 12.04 -14.23
C PRO A 152 -10.99 10.76 -13.41
N SER A 153 -11.69 10.85 -12.29
CA SER A 153 -11.94 9.72 -11.39
C SER A 153 -13.31 9.10 -11.62
N THR A 154 -13.54 7.96 -10.98
CA THR A 154 -14.85 7.32 -10.86
C THR A 154 -15.83 8.10 -9.96
N CYS A 155 -15.36 9.12 -9.23
CA CYS A 155 -16.16 9.94 -8.33
C CYS A 155 -16.61 11.25 -8.99
N TRP A 156 -17.79 11.71 -8.59
CA TRP A 156 -18.34 12.99 -9.01
C TRP A 156 -17.63 14.12 -8.27
N ASN A 157 -17.51 15.27 -8.93
CA ASN A 157 -16.99 16.49 -8.29
C ASN A 157 -18.11 17.20 -7.50
N ASP A 158 -18.55 16.57 -6.41
CA ASP A 158 -19.71 16.98 -5.62
C ASP A 158 -19.36 17.66 -4.28
N GLY A 159 -18.07 17.85 -4.02
CA GLY A 159 -17.55 18.37 -2.75
C GLY A 159 -17.69 17.42 -1.56
N ARG A 160 -18.24 16.21 -1.75
CA ARG A 160 -18.30 15.17 -0.70
C ARG A 160 -17.09 14.25 -0.76
N HIS A 161 -16.61 13.97 -1.97
CA HIS A 161 -15.44 13.15 -2.23
C HIS A 161 -14.16 13.99 -2.25
N ARG A 162 -13.03 13.36 -1.94
CA ARG A 162 -11.70 14.00 -1.96
C ARG A 162 -10.75 13.28 -2.90
N PRO A 163 -9.76 13.97 -3.49
CA PRO A 163 -8.83 13.37 -4.45
C PRO A 163 -7.97 12.21 -3.89
N GLY A 164 -7.88 12.09 -2.56
CA GLY A 164 -7.16 11.01 -1.88
C GLY A 164 -8.03 9.83 -1.43
N ASP A 165 -9.34 9.87 -1.67
CA ASP A 165 -10.26 8.83 -1.25
C ASP A 165 -9.99 7.53 -2.00
N ALA A 166 -9.89 6.41 -1.28
CA ALA A 166 -9.59 5.10 -1.87
C ALA A 166 -10.68 4.59 -2.84
N SER A 167 -11.91 5.10 -2.72
CA SER A 167 -13.03 4.83 -3.62
C SER A 167 -12.93 5.60 -4.94
N CYS A 168 -12.19 6.71 -4.98
CA CYS A 168 -12.06 7.59 -6.13
C CYS A 168 -10.85 7.19 -6.96
N ARG A 169 -11.05 6.22 -7.85
CA ARG A 169 -9.98 5.69 -8.69
C ARG A 169 -9.91 6.45 -10.00
N PRO A 170 -8.73 6.60 -10.62
CA PRO A 170 -8.62 7.08 -11.99
C PRO A 170 -9.52 6.27 -12.93
N LEU A 171 -10.25 6.92 -13.82
CA LEU A 171 -11.02 6.24 -14.88
C LEU A 171 -10.05 5.54 -15.84
N ASP A 172 -10.30 4.25 -16.11
CA ASP A 172 -9.43 3.43 -16.95
C ASP A 172 -9.23 4.04 -18.33
N ARG A 173 -10.33 4.47 -18.96
CA ARG A 173 -10.36 5.07 -20.31
C ARG A 173 -10.17 6.60 -20.33
N GLY A 174 -9.89 7.22 -19.18
CA GLY A 174 -9.57 8.64 -19.16
C GLY A 174 -8.21 8.89 -19.82
N GLU A 175 -8.04 10.03 -20.49
CA GLU A 175 -6.71 10.48 -20.90
C GLU A 175 -6.02 11.21 -19.72
N PRO A 176 -4.76 10.87 -19.39
CA PRO A 176 -4.00 11.61 -18.39
C PRO A 176 -3.69 13.02 -18.87
N GLN A 177 -3.74 13.96 -17.92
CA GLN A 177 -3.42 15.36 -18.13
C GLN A 177 -2.26 15.75 -17.22
N LEU A 178 -1.25 16.40 -17.78
CA LEU A 178 -0.13 16.92 -17.00
C LEU A 178 -0.43 18.36 -16.59
N LEU A 179 -0.53 18.58 -15.28
CA LEU A 179 -0.78 19.89 -14.70
C LEU A 179 0.46 20.39 -13.96
N ARG A 180 0.74 21.67 -14.14
CA ARG A 180 1.65 22.41 -13.27
C ARG A 180 0.85 23.23 -12.28
N LEU A 181 1.09 22.98 -11.00
CA LEU A 181 0.39 23.58 -9.87
C LEU A 181 1.39 24.36 -9.02
N ARG A 182 1.08 25.62 -8.73
CA ARG A 182 1.79 26.39 -7.70
C ARG A 182 0.85 26.71 -6.56
N VAL A 183 1.15 26.20 -5.37
CA VAL A 183 0.32 26.36 -4.17
C VAL A 183 1.10 27.08 -3.09
N LEU A 184 0.53 28.14 -2.52
CA LEU A 184 1.08 28.84 -1.37
C LEU A 184 0.50 28.23 -0.08
N ASP A 185 1.38 27.81 0.84
CA ASP A 185 1.06 27.44 2.22
C ASP A 185 1.14 28.70 3.09
N GLY A 186 -0.01 29.36 3.21
CA GLY A 186 -0.14 30.64 3.89
C GLY A 186 -0.34 30.47 5.39
N MET A 187 0.65 29.94 6.10
CA MET A 187 0.70 30.09 7.56
C MET A 187 1.36 31.44 7.88
N VAL A 188 0.65 32.54 7.59
CA VAL A 188 1.10 33.87 8.00
C VAL A 188 0.92 33.99 9.51
N GLY A 189 2.02 34.27 10.21
CA GLY A 189 2.09 34.43 11.66
C GLY A 189 1.30 35.64 12.14
N SER A 190 0.00 35.46 12.36
CA SER A 190 -0.82 36.46 13.03
C SER A 190 -0.92 36.15 14.52
N SER A 191 -0.48 37.11 15.32
CA SER A 191 -0.48 37.07 16.76
C SER A 191 -1.87 36.76 17.33
N GLY A 192 -2.01 35.57 17.91
CA GLY A 192 -2.79 35.29 19.12
C GLY A 192 -4.31 35.19 18.99
N SER A 193 -5.03 36.28 18.75
CA SER A 193 -6.43 36.38 19.21
C SER A 193 -7.46 36.76 18.14
N GLU A 194 -7.15 37.65 17.19
CA GLU A 194 -8.05 37.91 16.04
C GLU A 194 -7.96 36.84 14.93
N LEU A 195 -6.91 36.01 14.98
CA LEU A 195 -6.64 35.01 13.96
C LEU A 195 -7.53 33.77 14.08
N LEU A 196 -7.92 33.39 15.30
CA LEU A 196 -8.67 32.14 15.53
C LEU A 196 -10.05 32.14 14.87
N GLU A 197 -10.73 33.30 14.83
CA GLU A 197 -12.08 33.43 14.28
C GLU A 197 -12.09 33.53 12.75
N ARG A 198 -11.03 34.08 12.13
CA ARG A 198 -10.86 34.11 10.67
C ARG A 198 -10.24 32.81 10.12
N MET A 199 -9.47 32.08 10.92
CA MET A 199 -8.91 30.77 10.56
C MET A 199 -9.96 29.67 10.39
N ALA A 200 -11.13 29.79 11.03
CA ALA A 200 -12.17 28.77 10.93
C ALA A 200 -12.83 28.68 9.53
N ARG A 201 -12.60 29.65 8.63
CA ARG A 201 -13.30 29.71 7.33
C ARG A 201 -12.43 29.98 6.10
N ARG A 202 -11.12 30.21 6.24
CA ARG A 202 -10.25 30.43 5.06
C ARG A 202 -9.45 29.16 4.74
N PRO A 203 -9.41 28.74 3.46
CA PRO A 203 -8.57 27.62 3.08
C PRO A 203 -7.11 27.96 3.38
N ARG A 204 -6.44 27.07 4.11
CA ARG A 204 -5.02 27.17 4.50
C ARG A 204 -4.08 27.28 3.30
N TYR A 205 -4.54 26.81 2.15
CA TYR A 205 -3.79 26.76 0.91
C TYR A 205 -4.45 27.65 -0.14
N ARG A 206 -3.62 28.27 -0.98
CA ARG A 206 -4.11 29.05 -2.12
C ARG A 206 -3.42 28.59 -3.39
N LEU A 207 -4.21 28.28 -4.41
CA LEU A 207 -3.73 28.00 -5.76
C LEU A 207 -3.32 29.33 -6.40
N VAL A 208 -2.01 29.49 -6.62
CA VAL A 208 -1.40 30.68 -7.21
C VAL A 208 -1.40 30.56 -8.72
N GLU A 209 -1.05 29.39 -9.22
CA GLU A 209 -0.92 29.12 -10.65
C GLU A 209 -1.43 27.72 -10.97
N LEU A 210 -2.18 27.64 -12.07
CA LEU A 210 -2.66 26.41 -12.68
C LEU A 210 -2.44 26.53 -14.18
N SER A 211 -1.56 25.72 -14.73
CA SER A 211 -1.34 25.61 -16.17
C SER A 211 -1.36 24.15 -16.60
N ALA A 212 -2.05 23.86 -17.69
CA ALA A 212 -1.95 22.58 -18.36
C ALA A 212 -0.71 22.61 -19.24
N GLU A 213 0.17 21.62 -19.09
CA GLU A 213 1.29 21.49 -20.02
C GLU A 213 0.79 20.75 -21.27
N PRO A 214 1.06 21.27 -22.47
CA PRO A 214 0.81 20.50 -23.68
C PRO A 214 1.60 19.21 -23.56
N ARG A 215 0.91 18.07 -23.71
CA ARG A 215 1.55 16.75 -23.75
C ARG A 215 2.60 16.84 -24.85
N ALA A 216 3.86 16.60 -24.50
CA ALA A 216 4.99 16.67 -25.43
C ALA A 216 4.99 15.52 -26.46
N GLU A 217 3.80 15.10 -26.90
CA GLU A 217 3.63 14.06 -27.90
C GLU A 217 4.03 14.60 -29.28
N ALA A 218 5.14 14.04 -29.74
CA ALA A 218 5.56 13.91 -31.13
C ALA A 218 6.25 15.10 -31.83
N ALA A 219 7.21 15.76 -31.17
CA ALA A 219 8.32 16.39 -31.92
C ALA A 219 9.29 15.35 -32.56
N SER A 220 8.97 14.05 -32.52
CA SER A 220 9.81 12.94 -33.02
C SER A 220 9.19 12.20 -34.21
N ALA A 221 8.46 12.89 -35.09
CA ALA A 221 7.90 12.31 -36.32
C ALA A 221 8.10 13.17 -37.59
N ALA A 222 9.09 14.07 -37.62
CA ALA A 222 9.44 14.83 -38.82
C ALA A 222 10.96 15.01 -38.98
N THR A 223 11.68 13.90 -39.16
CA THR A 223 13.00 13.91 -39.83
C THR A 223 13.10 12.68 -40.71
N VAL A 224 12.26 12.66 -41.74
CA VAL A 224 12.48 11.87 -42.96
C VAL A 224 12.13 12.79 -44.13
N MET A 225 12.96 12.76 -45.17
CA MET A 225 13.00 13.60 -46.39
C MET A 225 13.84 14.87 -46.17
N VAL A 226 15.06 14.99 -46.73
CA VAL A 226 15.53 14.66 -48.09
C VAL A 226 16.91 14.03 -48.06
#